data_AF-A0A6J4K215-F1
#
_entry.id   AF-A0A6J4K215-F1
#
_cell.length_a   1.000
_cell.length_b   1.000
_cell.length_c   1.000
_cell.angle_alpha   90.00
_cell.angle_beta   90.00
_cell.angle_gamma   90.00
#
_symmetry.space_group_name_H-M   'P 1'
#
loop_
_entity.id
_entity.type
_entity.pdbx_description
1 polymer ?
#
loop_
_entity_poly.entity_id
_entity_poly.type
_entity_poly.pdbx_seq_one_letter_code
_entity_poly.pdbx_strand_id
1 'polypeptide(L)'
;MLRPLTEPIVCPPPENPLGLPDEKMLWQQFKNGSKQSFSALYKSHYAALYNYGCHLVRDKDLVKDSIHDLFFTLWKNRGQVTTPLSVRNYLFTAFKRKVIDLARQQGRFSDRYEESDFEIMRSPEYELIREQAREERDGQLQRALNGLTKRQREAIYLRYFENMTYPELASVLECDVNSVYVLMSRAMEALRRSFCPLIILACLHWSMAGRHWVD
;
A
#
# COMPACT_ATOMS: atom_id res chain seq x y z
N MET A 1 -27.37 -2.34 29.07
CA MET A 1 -28.04 -2.37 27.75
C MET A 1 -26.96 -2.32 26.69
N LEU A 2 -26.72 -3.43 26.00
CA LEU A 2 -25.66 -3.56 24.98
C LEU A 2 -26.17 -3.00 23.64
N ARG A 3 -25.40 -2.11 23.00
CA ARG A 3 -25.70 -1.57 21.66
C ARG A 3 -25.64 -2.68 20.60
N PRO A 4 -26.52 -2.68 19.58
CA PRO A 4 -26.49 -3.63 18.48
C PRO A 4 -25.30 -3.39 17.53
N LEU A 5 -24.67 -4.48 17.05
CA LEU A 5 -23.44 -4.51 16.24
C LEU A 5 -23.65 -4.23 14.73
N THR A 6 -24.62 -3.40 14.34
CA THR A 6 -24.99 -3.20 12.93
C THR A 6 -24.65 -1.83 12.34
N GLU A 7 -23.95 -0.96 13.08
CA GLU A 7 -23.45 0.27 12.45
C GLU A 7 -22.18 -0.04 11.63
N PRO A 8 -22.14 0.31 10.32
CA PRO A 8 -20.92 0.18 9.54
C PRO A 8 -19.82 1.01 10.19
N ILE A 9 -18.61 0.46 10.27
CA ILE A 9 -17.44 1.18 10.79
C ILE A 9 -17.16 2.35 9.84
N VAL A 10 -17.74 3.50 10.14
CA VAL A 10 -17.39 4.77 9.49
C VAL A 10 -16.07 5.19 10.12
N CYS A 11 -14.97 4.97 9.40
CA CYS A 11 -13.70 5.54 9.81
C CYS A 11 -13.87 7.07 9.87
N PRO A 12 -13.65 7.72 11.02
CA PRO A 12 -13.60 9.18 11.05
C PRO A 12 -12.53 9.65 10.04
N PRO A 13 -12.77 10.75 9.32
CA PRO A 13 -11.79 11.28 8.38
C PRO A 13 -10.47 11.52 9.13
N PRO A 14 -9.31 11.16 8.55
CA PRO A 14 -8.04 11.28 9.26
C PRO A 14 -7.80 12.73 9.66
N GLU A 15 -7.78 12.99 10.97
CA GLU A 15 -7.38 14.28 11.52
C GLU A 15 -5.93 14.52 11.13
N ASN A 16 -5.68 15.66 10.51
CA ASN A 16 -4.39 16.09 9.97
C ASN A 16 -3.36 16.32 11.12
N PRO A 17 -2.47 15.37 11.42
CA PRO A 17 -1.62 15.43 12.61
C PRO A 17 -0.40 16.33 12.41
N LEU A 18 -0.16 16.80 11.17
CA LEU A 18 1.09 17.42 10.73
C LEU A 18 0.93 18.89 10.33
N GLY A 19 -0.26 19.48 10.48
CA GLY A 19 -0.51 20.89 10.12
C GLY A 19 -0.29 21.19 8.63
N LEU A 20 -0.33 20.17 7.76
CA LEU A 20 -0.24 20.35 6.31
C LEU A 20 -1.54 21.05 5.83
N PRO A 21 -1.50 22.06 4.96
CA PRO A 21 -2.73 22.63 4.43
C PRO A 21 -3.61 21.53 3.83
N ASP A 22 -4.93 21.62 4.01
CA ASP A 22 -5.90 20.64 3.50
C ASP A 22 -5.51 20.26 2.06
N GLU A 23 -5.31 18.96 1.82
CA GLU A 23 -4.81 18.44 0.55
C GLU A 23 -5.72 18.89 -0.62
N LYS A 24 -7.02 19.05 -0.35
CA LYS A 24 -7.98 19.62 -1.30
C LYS A 24 -7.71 21.11 -1.58
N MET A 25 -7.35 21.88 -0.57
CA MET A 25 -6.97 23.29 -0.71
C MET A 25 -5.68 23.44 -1.53
N LEU A 26 -4.66 22.61 -1.25
CA LEU A 26 -3.44 22.55 -2.05
C LEU A 26 -3.75 22.23 -3.51
N TRP A 27 -4.66 21.27 -3.75
CA TRP A 27 -5.12 20.93 -5.10
C TRP A 27 -5.81 22.10 -5.80
N GLN A 28 -6.71 22.81 -5.13
CA GLN A 28 -7.36 23.99 -5.74
C GLN A 28 -6.35 25.07 -6.12
N GLN A 29 -5.42 25.38 -5.22
CA GLN A 29 -4.39 26.38 -5.50
C GLN A 29 -3.47 25.96 -6.65
N PHE A 30 -3.11 24.67 -6.71
CA PHE A 30 -2.38 24.09 -7.84
C PHE A 30 -3.13 24.28 -9.16
N LYS A 31 -4.43 23.99 -9.21
CA LYS A 31 -5.26 24.19 -10.41
C LYS A 31 -5.24 25.65 -10.88
N ASN A 32 -5.22 26.59 -9.94
CA ASN A 32 -5.11 28.02 -10.20
C ASN A 32 -3.69 28.49 -10.57
N GLY A 33 -2.72 27.58 -10.70
CA GLY A 33 -1.36 27.87 -11.13
C GLY A 33 -0.35 28.17 -10.02
N SER A 34 -0.69 27.90 -8.75
CA SER A 34 0.26 28.04 -7.65
C SER A 34 1.41 27.03 -7.77
N LYS A 35 2.61 27.54 -8.09
CA LYS A 35 3.84 26.75 -8.13
C LYS A 35 4.20 26.20 -6.74
N GLN A 36 3.91 26.94 -5.68
CA GLN A 36 4.17 26.52 -4.31
C GLN A 36 3.32 25.31 -3.93
N SER A 37 2.02 25.35 -4.24
CA SER A 37 1.10 24.25 -3.93
C SER A 37 1.41 23.02 -4.78
N PHE A 38 1.80 23.20 -6.04
CA PHE A 38 2.32 22.12 -6.88
C PHE A 38 3.59 21.49 -6.28
N SER A 39 4.55 22.30 -5.85
CA SER A 39 5.78 21.78 -5.22
C SER A 39 5.48 21.05 -3.91
N ALA A 40 4.52 21.53 -3.12
CA ALA A 40 4.09 20.85 -1.90
C ALA A 40 3.47 19.48 -2.19
N LEU A 41 2.56 19.40 -3.17
CA LEU A 41 1.94 18.14 -3.61
C LEU A 41 2.97 17.15 -4.14
N TYR A 42 3.93 17.62 -4.95
CA TYR A 42 5.01 16.79 -5.45
C TYR A 42 5.83 16.20 -4.30
N LYS A 43 6.33 17.06 -3.40
CA LYS A 43 7.19 16.63 -2.28
C LYS A 43 6.48 15.67 -1.32
N SER A 44 5.19 15.89 -1.05
CA SER A 44 4.44 15.05 -0.12
C SER A 44 4.12 13.66 -0.69
N HIS A 45 4.06 13.50 -2.00
CA HIS A 45 3.67 12.24 -2.65
C HIS A 45 4.83 11.47 -3.29
N TYR A 46 5.94 12.14 -3.60
CA TYR A 46 7.04 11.54 -4.34
C TYR A 46 7.53 10.24 -3.70
N ALA A 47 7.83 10.25 -2.40
CA ALA A 47 8.37 9.08 -1.71
C ALA A 47 7.40 7.89 -1.73
N ALA A 48 6.12 8.13 -1.47
CA ALA A 48 5.10 7.08 -1.45
C ALA A 48 4.88 6.47 -2.85
N LEU A 49 4.82 7.32 -3.90
CA LEU A 49 4.71 6.86 -5.28
C LEU A 49 5.98 6.11 -5.73
N TYR A 50 7.16 6.57 -5.33
CA TYR A 50 8.42 5.92 -5.66
C TYR A 50 8.51 4.53 -5.03
N ASN A 51 8.19 4.40 -3.74
CA ASN A 51 8.19 3.12 -3.05
C ASN A 51 7.19 2.15 -3.69
N TYR A 52 5.95 2.61 -3.91
CA TYR A 52 4.94 1.82 -4.59
C TYR A 52 5.37 1.40 -6.01
N GLY A 53 5.95 2.31 -6.78
CA GLY A 53 6.46 2.02 -8.12
C GLY A 53 7.58 0.98 -8.12
N CYS A 54 8.51 1.07 -7.16
CA CYS A 54 9.58 0.07 -6.99
C CYS A 54 9.05 -1.32 -6.61
N HIS A 55 7.87 -1.39 -5.98
CA HIS A 55 7.18 -2.66 -5.77
C HIS A 55 6.46 -3.14 -7.03
N LEU A 56 6.02 -2.26 -7.94
CA LEU A 56 5.36 -2.66 -9.18
C LEU A 56 6.35 -3.15 -10.25
N VAL A 57 7.50 -2.49 -10.38
CA VAL A 57 8.51 -2.75 -11.42
C VAL A 57 9.91 -2.62 -10.83
N ARG A 58 10.84 -3.43 -11.34
CA ARG A 58 12.24 -3.46 -10.84
C ARG A 58 13.07 -2.25 -11.28
N ASP A 59 12.71 -1.62 -12.40
CA ASP A 59 13.46 -0.51 -12.96
C ASP A 59 13.14 0.80 -12.21
N LYS A 60 14.07 1.22 -11.36
CA LYS A 60 13.95 2.43 -10.54
C LYS A 60 13.95 3.70 -11.37
N ASP A 61 14.60 3.72 -12.52
CA ASP A 61 14.66 4.92 -13.36
C ASP A 61 13.34 5.07 -14.14
N LEU A 62 12.76 3.97 -14.61
CA LEU A 62 11.39 3.96 -15.15
C LEU A 62 10.38 4.51 -14.14
N VAL A 63 10.51 4.13 -12.86
CA VAL A 63 9.65 4.66 -11.78
C VAL A 63 9.81 6.16 -11.64
N LYS A 64 11.04 6.68 -11.57
CA LYS A 64 11.30 8.13 -11.46
C LYS A 64 10.73 8.89 -12.66
N ASP A 65 10.97 8.40 -13.86
CA ASP A 65 10.47 8.99 -15.11
C ASP A 65 8.93 9.01 -15.13
N SER A 66 8.30 7.92 -14.67
CA SER A 66 6.85 7.84 -14.54
C SER A 66 6.30 8.88 -13.56
N ILE A 67 6.98 9.12 -12.43
CA ILE A 67 6.58 10.17 -11.48
C ILE A 67 6.76 11.56 -12.10
N HIS A 68 7.91 11.82 -12.74
CA HIS A 68 8.17 13.10 -13.40
C HIS A 68 7.13 13.41 -14.46
N ASP A 69 6.84 12.47 -15.34
CA ASP A 69 5.85 12.67 -16.38
C ASP A 69 4.44 12.84 -15.82
N LEU A 70 4.07 12.12 -14.76
CA LEU A 70 2.78 12.30 -14.09
C LEU A 70 2.62 13.75 -13.65
N PHE A 71 3.58 14.26 -12.88
CA PHE A 71 3.53 15.62 -12.37
C PHE A 71 3.68 16.68 -13.46
N PHE A 72 4.46 16.41 -14.51
CA PHE A 72 4.55 17.27 -15.68
C PHE A 72 3.20 17.36 -16.42
N THR A 73 2.53 16.23 -16.64
CA THR A 73 1.21 16.15 -17.27
C THR A 73 0.16 16.88 -16.44
N LEU A 74 0.20 16.70 -15.11
CA LEU A 74 -0.68 17.43 -14.19
C LEU A 74 -0.46 18.93 -14.27
N TRP A 75 0.80 19.40 -14.26
CA TRP A 75 1.09 20.82 -14.39
C TRP A 75 0.60 21.40 -15.72
N LYS A 76 0.85 20.69 -16.83
CA LYS A 76 0.42 21.09 -18.17
C LYS A 76 -1.11 21.23 -18.24
N ASN A 77 -1.83 20.28 -17.66
CA ASN A 77 -3.29 20.19 -17.74
C ASN A 77 -4.02 20.77 -16.51
N ARG A 78 -3.32 21.46 -15.60
CA ARG A 78 -3.82 21.88 -14.27
C ARG A 78 -5.18 22.59 -14.28
N GLY A 79 -5.48 23.38 -15.32
CA GLY A 79 -6.77 24.07 -15.44
C GLY A 79 -7.95 23.15 -15.80
N GLN A 80 -7.68 21.98 -16.36
CA GLN A 80 -8.69 21.02 -16.83
C GLN A 80 -8.87 19.84 -15.87
N VAL A 81 -7.93 19.59 -14.95
CA VAL A 81 -8.03 18.46 -14.02
C VAL A 81 -9.20 18.68 -13.06
N THR A 82 -10.03 17.66 -12.87
CA THR A 82 -11.12 17.70 -11.90
C THR A 82 -10.59 17.70 -10.47
N THR A 83 -11.43 18.11 -9.52
CA THR A 83 -11.09 17.97 -8.10
C THR A 83 -11.46 16.56 -7.67
N PRO A 84 -10.49 15.69 -7.35
CA PRO A 84 -10.79 14.35 -6.90
C PRO A 84 -11.34 14.37 -5.48
N LEU A 85 -12.07 13.32 -5.10
CA LEU A 85 -12.50 13.11 -3.71
C LEU A 85 -11.31 12.93 -2.77
N SER A 86 -10.28 12.22 -3.26
CA SER A 86 -9.01 11.94 -2.60
C SER A 86 -7.87 12.18 -3.61
N VAL A 87 -7.02 13.16 -3.32
CA VAL A 87 -5.89 13.53 -4.19
C VAL A 87 -4.87 12.40 -4.21
N ARG A 88 -4.53 11.83 -3.05
CA ARG A 88 -3.73 10.62 -2.92
C ARG A 88 -4.23 9.50 -3.83
N ASN A 89 -5.51 9.13 -3.74
CA ASN A 89 -6.06 8.05 -4.57
C ASN A 89 -5.92 8.32 -6.07
N TYR A 90 -6.23 9.55 -6.49
CA TYR A 90 -6.10 9.96 -7.88
C TYR A 90 -4.65 9.83 -8.36
N LEU A 91 -3.68 10.29 -7.57
CA LEU A 91 -2.26 10.21 -7.90
C LEU A 91 -1.79 8.77 -8.03
N PHE A 92 -2.12 7.89 -7.09
CA PHE A 92 -1.74 6.48 -7.15
C PHE A 92 -2.36 5.76 -8.36
N THR A 93 -3.63 6.03 -8.66
CA THR A 93 -4.33 5.43 -9.81
C THR A 93 -3.69 5.89 -11.13
N ALA A 94 -3.48 7.20 -11.29
CA ALA A 94 -2.86 7.77 -12.48
C ALA A 94 -1.40 7.30 -12.64
N PHE A 95 -0.67 7.24 -11.54
CA PHE A 95 0.72 6.76 -11.51
C PHE A 95 0.83 5.30 -11.93
N LYS A 96 0.03 4.41 -11.34
CA LYS A 96 0.05 2.97 -11.67
C LYS A 96 -0.14 2.73 -13.16
N ARG A 97 -1.15 3.39 -13.75
CA ARG A 97 -1.39 3.33 -15.20
C ARG A 97 -0.15 3.73 -15.98
N LYS A 98 0.44 4.87 -15.62
CA LYS A 98 1.61 5.41 -16.31
C LYS A 98 2.83 4.48 -16.24
N VAL A 99 3.10 3.90 -15.06
CA VAL A 99 4.19 2.93 -14.87
C VAL A 99 3.96 1.67 -15.69
N ILE A 100 2.75 1.11 -15.65
CA ILE A 100 2.41 -0.11 -16.40
C ILE A 100 2.50 0.14 -17.90
N ASP A 101 1.98 1.27 -18.38
CA ASP A 101 2.01 1.63 -19.80
C ASP A 101 3.45 1.81 -20.30
N LEU A 102 4.30 2.52 -19.56
CA LEU A 102 5.71 2.70 -19.90
C LEU A 102 6.48 1.38 -19.85
N ALA A 103 6.24 0.55 -18.83
CA ALA A 103 6.88 -0.75 -18.71
C ALA A 103 6.48 -1.69 -19.86
N ARG A 104 5.21 -1.66 -20.30
CA ARG A 104 4.73 -2.39 -21.48
C ARG A 104 5.41 -1.92 -22.75
N GLN A 105 5.49 -0.60 -22.97
CA GLN A 105 6.14 -0.01 -24.15
C GLN A 105 7.61 -0.39 -24.27
N GLN A 106 8.32 -0.52 -23.15
CA GLN A 106 9.73 -0.92 -23.13
C GLN A 106 9.95 -2.44 -23.20
N GLY A 107 8.89 -3.25 -23.36
CA GLY A 107 8.97 -4.72 -23.34
C GLY A 107 9.38 -5.29 -21.97
N ARG A 108 9.24 -4.49 -20.91
CA ARG A 108 9.66 -4.81 -19.53
C ARG A 108 8.48 -5.21 -18.65
N PHE A 109 7.30 -5.31 -19.23
CA PHE A 109 6.09 -5.79 -18.57
C PHE A 109 5.48 -6.91 -19.42
N SER A 110 5.39 -8.10 -18.84
CA SER A 110 4.60 -9.19 -19.41
C SER A 110 3.11 -8.88 -19.27
N ASP A 111 2.31 -9.18 -20.29
CA ASP A 111 0.85 -8.98 -20.26
C ASP A 111 0.16 -9.80 -19.15
N ARG A 112 0.85 -10.81 -18.62
CA ARG A 112 0.49 -11.43 -17.35
C ARG A 112 1.03 -10.55 -16.23
N TYR A 113 0.16 -9.68 -15.70
CA TYR A 113 0.39 -8.92 -14.46
C TYR A 113 0.97 -9.78 -13.32
N GLU A 114 0.74 -11.10 -13.36
CA GLU A 114 1.26 -12.10 -12.43
C GLU A 114 2.78 -12.36 -12.52
N GLU A 115 3.48 -11.92 -13.58
CA GLU A 115 4.92 -12.21 -13.78
C GLU A 115 5.87 -11.12 -13.24
N SER A 116 5.37 -9.98 -12.73
CA SER A 116 6.22 -9.01 -12.03
C SER A 116 6.21 -9.25 -10.51
N ASP A 117 7.39 -9.28 -9.90
CA ASP A 117 7.54 -9.48 -8.46
C ASP A 117 7.14 -8.23 -7.69
N PHE A 118 5.89 -8.20 -7.20
CA PHE A 118 5.51 -7.27 -6.14
C PHE A 118 6.09 -7.75 -4.82
N GLU A 119 7.32 -7.37 -4.54
CA GLU A 119 8.00 -7.62 -3.26
C GLU A 119 7.71 -6.48 -2.30
N ILE A 120 7.12 -6.76 -1.14
CA ILE A 120 7.04 -5.77 -0.05
C ILE A 120 8.43 -5.67 0.58
N MET A 121 9.30 -4.88 -0.03
CA MET A 121 10.63 -4.57 0.49
C MET A 121 10.49 -3.76 1.77
N ARG A 122 11.18 -4.18 2.84
CA ARG A 122 11.18 -3.47 4.12
C ARG A 122 11.94 -2.16 3.96
N SER A 123 11.42 -1.08 4.55
CA SER A 123 12.19 0.16 4.66
C SER A 123 13.47 -0.08 5.46
N PRO A 124 14.65 0.41 5.02
CA PRO A 124 15.92 0.28 5.73
C PRO A 124 15.90 0.86 7.16
N GLU A 125 14.94 1.73 7.48
CA GLU A 125 14.85 2.38 8.80
C GLU A 125 14.48 1.44 9.97
N TYR A 126 14.15 0.17 9.71
CA TYR A 126 13.81 -0.80 10.75
C TYR A 126 14.97 -1.67 11.24
N GLU A 127 16.20 -1.43 10.78
CA GLU A 127 17.36 -2.23 11.19
C GLU A 127 18.12 -1.58 12.35
N LEU A 128 17.87 -2.09 13.57
CA LEU A 128 18.89 -2.37 14.59
C LEU A 128 18.22 -3.03 15.82
N ILE A 129 18.83 -4.14 16.27
CA ILE A 129 18.69 -4.85 17.57
C ILE A 129 17.84 -6.15 17.56
N ARG A 130 18.58 -7.27 17.78
CA ARG A 130 18.24 -8.71 18.01
C ARG A 130 18.11 -9.61 16.78
N GLU A 131 19.20 -10.28 16.39
CA GLU A 131 19.34 -11.06 15.16
C GLU A 131 18.53 -12.38 15.13
N GLN A 132 18.64 -13.28 16.12
CA GLN A 132 18.16 -14.65 15.91
C GLN A 132 16.62 -14.83 15.91
N ALA A 133 15.91 -14.28 16.90
CA ALA A 133 14.45 -14.33 16.94
C ALA A 133 13.80 -13.42 15.88
N ARG A 134 14.55 -12.47 15.31
CA ARG A 134 14.10 -11.62 14.22
C ARG A 134 14.26 -12.35 12.89
N GLU A 135 15.37 -13.03 12.63
CA GLU A 135 15.57 -13.86 11.43
C GLU A 135 14.50 -14.94 11.27
N GLU A 136 14.14 -15.65 12.34
CA GLU A 136 13.08 -16.67 12.29
C GLU A 136 11.69 -16.06 12.02
N ARG A 137 11.35 -14.95 12.70
CA ARG A 137 10.11 -14.20 12.46
C ARG A 137 10.08 -13.57 11.07
N ASP A 138 11.23 -13.15 10.58
CA ASP A 138 11.41 -12.51 9.29
C ASP A 138 11.29 -13.51 8.15
N GLY A 139 11.87 -14.70 8.31
CA GLY A 139 11.69 -15.81 7.39
C GLY A 139 10.26 -16.37 7.41
N GLN A 140 9.56 -16.30 8.54
CA GLN A 140 8.13 -16.64 8.62
C GLN A 140 7.25 -15.60 7.91
N LEU A 141 7.51 -14.32 8.12
CA LEU A 141 6.80 -13.24 7.42
C LEU A 141 7.03 -13.34 5.91
N GLN A 142 8.27 -13.55 5.47
CA GLN A 142 8.58 -13.73 4.05
C GLN A 142 7.84 -14.94 3.46
N ARG A 143 7.80 -16.08 4.16
CA ARG A 143 7.01 -17.24 3.73
C ARG A 143 5.51 -16.94 3.63
N ALA A 144 4.96 -16.21 4.61
CA ALA A 144 3.56 -15.82 4.60
C ALA A 144 3.24 -14.87 3.43
N LEU A 145 4.13 -13.92 3.13
CA LEU A 145 4.01 -13.00 2.00
C LEU A 145 4.19 -13.72 0.65
N ASN A 146 5.06 -14.73 0.58
CA ASN A 146 5.22 -15.57 -0.62
C ASN A 146 3.99 -16.45 -0.89
N GLY A 147 3.20 -16.79 0.14
CA GLY A 147 1.92 -17.47 -0.01
C GLY A 147 0.78 -16.61 -0.59
N LEU A 148 1.01 -15.31 -0.76
CA LEU A 148 0.04 -14.40 -1.35
C LEU A 148 0.28 -14.24 -2.86
N THR A 149 -0.80 -14.09 -3.61
CA THR A 149 -0.69 -13.64 -5.00
C THR A 149 -0.20 -12.19 -5.03
N LYS A 150 0.41 -11.78 -6.14
CA LYS A 150 0.88 -10.40 -6.34
C LYS A 150 -0.22 -9.37 -6.05
N ARG A 151 -1.43 -9.62 -6.55
CA ARG A 151 -2.59 -8.74 -6.37
C ARG A 151 -3.02 -8.65 -4.90
N GLN A 152 -2.89 -9.73 -4.14
CA GLN A 152 -3.13 -9.74 -2.69
C GLN A 152 -2.07 -8.94 -1.93
N ARG A 153 -0.78 -9.10 -2.29
CA ARG A 153 0.32 -8.32 -1.71
C ARG A 153 0.15 -6.83 -1.97
N GLU A 154 -0.20 -6.47 -3.20
CA GLU A 154 -0.48 -5.09 -3.57
C GLU A 154 -1.65 -4.49 -2.77
N ALA A 155 -2.75 -5.23 -2.64
CA ALA A 155 -3.90 -4.78 -1.85
C ALA A 155 -3.55 -4.59 -0.37
N ILE A 156 -2.75 -5.50 0.21
CA ILE A 156 -2.22 -5.36 1.58
C ILE A 156 -1.33 -4.13 1.70
N TYR A 157 -0.41 -3.92 0.76
CA TYR A 157 0.48 -2.77 0.76
C TYR A 157 -0.32 -1.46 0.78
N LEU A 158 -1.23 -1.30 -0.18
CA LEU A 158 -2.05 -0.10 -0.30
C LEU A 158 -2.99 0.08 0.91
N ARG A 159 -3.50 -1.00 1.50
CA ARG A 159 -4.38 -0.93 2.67
C ARG A 159 -3.64 -0.51 3.93
N TYR A 160 -2.48 -1.09 4.20
CA TYR A 160 -1.81 -0.98 5.50
C TYR A 160 -0.64 0.00 5.52
N PHE A 161 0.06 0.20 4.40
CA PHE A 161 1.17 1.16 4.31
C PHE A 161 0.68 2.50 3.77
N GLU A 162 -0.28 2.49 2.83
CA GLU A 162 -0.83 3.70 2.23
C GLU A 162 -2.17 4.14 2.84
N ASN A 163 -2.69 3.40 3.82
CA ASN A 163 -3.94 3.66 4.56
C ASN A 163 -5.20 3.83 3.68
N MET A 164 -5.22 3.24 2.48
CA MET A 164 -6.34 3.40 1.55
C MET A 164 -7.62 2.70 2.04
N THR A 165 -8.76 3.32 1.76
CA THR A 165 -10.09 2.73 1.97
C THR A 165 -10.42 1.69 0.90
N TYR A 166 -11.44 0.84 1.13
CA TYR A 166 -11.86 -0.17 0.14
C TYR A 166 -12.28 0.44 -1.21
N PRO A 167 -13.05 1.55 -1.26
CA PRO A 167 -13.34 2.23 -2.52
C PRO A 167 -12.09 2.77 -3.22
N GLU A 168 -11.11 3.26 -2.46
CA GLU A 168 -9.84 3.75 -3.00
C GLU A 168 -8.95 2.61 -3.54
N LEU A 169 -8.93 1.47 -2.86
CA LEU A 169 -8.29 0.27 -3.36
C LEU A 169 -8.90 -0.19 -4.67
N ALA A 170 -10.24 -0.13 -4.78
CA ALA A 170 -10.96 -0.54 -5.97
C ALA A 170 -10.56 0.30 -7.20
N SER A 171 -10.37 1.61 -7.04
CA SER A 171 -9.91 2.47 -8.13
C SER A 171 -8.46 2.20 -8.53
N VAL A 172 -7.54 2.03 -7.58
CA VAL A 172 -6.12 1.75 -7.87
C VAL A 172 -5.92 0.34 -8.44
N LEU A 173 -6.70 -0.64 -7.98
CA LEU A 173 -6.63 -2.02 -8.46
C LEU A 173 -7.44 -2.24 -9.75
N GLU A 174 -8.22 -1.25 -10.18
CA GLU A 174 -9.12 -1.33 -11.34
C GLU A 174 -10.09 -2.50 -11.24
N CYS A 175 -10.78 -2.64 -10.10
CA CYS A 175 -11.84 -3.63 -9.90
C CYS A 175 -12.99 -3.05 -9.07
N ASP A 176 -14.08 -3.80 -8.93
CA ASP A 176 -15.18 -3.38 -8.07
C ASP A 176 -14.86 -3.56 -6.57
N VAL A 177 -15.60 -2.87 -5.71
CA VAL A 177 -15.38 -2.88 -4.26
C VAL A 177 -15.62 -4.27 -3.66
N ASN A 178 -16.56 -5.07 -4.19
CA ASN A 178 -16.79 -6.45 -3.71
C ASN A 178 -15.59 -7.34 -4.02
N SER A 179 -15.00 -7.19 -5.20
CA SER A 179 -13.73 -7.86 -5.55
C SER A 179 -12.61 -7.50 -4.58
N VAL A 180 -12.51 -6.25 -4.12
CA VAL A 180 -11.54 -5.85 -3.09
C VAL A 180 -11.83 -6.55 -1.76
N TYR A 181 -13.10 -6.62 -1.32
CA TYR A 181 -13.46 -7.35 -0.09
C TYR A 181 -13.05 -8.83 -0.17
N VAL A 182 -13.35 -9.50 -1.27
CA VAL A 182 -12.98 -10.90 -1.50
C VAL A 182 -11.45 -11.05 -1.54
N LEU A 183 -10.75 -10.16 -2.24
CA LEU A 183 -9.30 -10.16 -2.35
C LEU A 183 -8.62 -10.00 -0.98
N MET A 184 -9.06 -9.01 -0.19
CA MET A 184 -8.56 -8.77 1.15
C MET A 184 -8.88 -9.93 2.10
N SER A 185 -10.10 -10.48 2.04
CA SER A 185 -10.49 -11.64 2.84
C SER A 185 -9.57 -12.83 2.58
N ARG A 186 -9.37 -13.19 1.29
CA ARG A 186 -8.47 -14.27 0.88
C ARG A 186 -7.01 -14.01 1.28
N ALA A 187 -6.55 -12.76 1.16
CA ALA A 187 -5.20 -12.38 1.57
C ALA A 187 -5.00 -12.57 3.09
N MET A 188 -5.97 -12.12 3.90
CA MET A 188 -5.93 -12.30 5.35
C MET A 188 -6.05 -13.76 5.76
N GLU A 189 -6.82 -14.57 5.03
CA GLU A 189 -6.90 -16.02 5.26
C GLU A 189 -5.58 -16.72 4.97
N ALA A 190 -4.92 -16.40 3.85
CA ALA A 190 -3.61 -16.94 3.49
C ALA A 190 -2.53 -16.57 4.51
N LEU A 191 -2.53 -15.32 4.99
CA LEU A 191 -1.66 -14.90 6.08
C LEU A 191 -1.96 -15.69 7.36
N ARG A 192 -3.23 -15.80 7.78
CA ARG A 192 -3.61 -16.55 8.98
C ARG A 192 -3.18 -18.02 8.93
N ARG A 193 -3.35 -18.69 7.79
CA ARG A 193 -2.91 -20.09 7.61
C ARG A 193 -1.39 -20.24 7.81
N SER A 194 -0.63 -19.24 7.38
CA SER A 194 0.83 -19.22 7.56
C SER A 194 1.23 -19.02 9.02
N PHE A 195 0.41 -18.32 9.83
CA PHE A 195 0.67 -18.08 11.25
C PHE A 195 -0.03 -19.05 12.23
N CYS A 196 -1.09 -19.76 11.82
CA CYS A 196 -1.82 -20.74 12.65
C CYS A 196 -0.97 -21.86 13.27
N PRO A 197 -0.02 -22.52 12.56
CA PRO A 197 0.82 -23.53 13.19
C PRO A 197 1.71 -22.97 14.32
N LEU A 198 1.96 -21.65 14.36
CA LEU A 198 2.79 -21.01 15.37
C LEU A 198 2.05 -20.77 16.69
N ILE A 199 0.76 -20.48 16.65
CA ILE A 199 -0.06 -20.33 17.88
C ILE A 199 -0.15 -21.68 18.58
N ILE A 200 -0.32 -22.76 17.83
CA ILE A 200 -0.39 -24.12 18.37
C ILE A 200 0.96 -24.53 18.99
N LEU A 201 2.09 -24.25 18.33
CA LEU A 201 3.42 -24.54 18.86
C LEU A 201 3.78 -23.67 20.07
N ALA A 202 3.40 -22.39 20.09
CA ALA A 202 3.59 -21.51 21.24
C ALA A 202 2.74 -21.97 22.44
N CYS A 203 1.50 -22.41 22.22
CA CYS A 203 0.64 -22.98 23.27
C CYS A 203 1.18 -24.32 23.80
N LEU A 204 1.74 -25.18 22.93
CA LEU A 204 2.37 -26.43 23.35
C LEU A 204 3.68 -26.19 24.13
N HIS A 205 4.49 -25.23 23.70
CA HIS A 205 5.70 -24.82 24.42
C HIS A 205 5.37 -24.19 25.79
N TRP A 206 4.34 -23.34 25.85
CA TRP A 206 3.83 -22.78 27.11
C TRP A 206 3.27 -23.87 28.04
N SER A 207 2.54 -24.85 27.47
CA SER A 207 2.01 -26.00 28.22
C SER A 207 3.10 -26.96 28.72
N MET A 208 4.22 -27.09 28.02
CA MET A 208 5.37 -27.87 28.48
C MET A 208 6.21 -27.14 29.53
N ALA A 209 6.38 -25.82 29.41
CA ALA A 209 7.11 -25.00 30.40
C ALA A 209 6.37 -24.84 31.74
N GLY A 210 5.03 -24.98 31.75
CA GLY A 210 4.20 -24.89 32.96
C GLY A 210 4.18 -26.14 33.85
N ARG A 211 4.88 -27.22 33.49
CA ARG A 211 4.89 -28.51 34.25
C ARG A 211 6.03 -28.66 35.25
N HIS A 212 6.85 -27.63 35.46
CA HIS A 212 8.04 -27.70 36.33
C HIS A 212 7.96 -26.84 37.62
N TRP A 213 6.78 -26.33 37.98
CA TRP A 213 6.53 -25.53 39.21
C TRP A 213 5.49 -26.20 40.13
N VAL A 214 5.66 -27.50 40.38
CA VAL A 214 5.10 -28.16 41.57
C VAL A 214 6.18 -29.12 42.05
N ASP A 215 7.07 -28.61 42.90
CA ASP A 215 7.72 -29.31 44.01
C ASP A 215 8.27 -28.23 44.97
#